data_AF-A0A9J6ED86-F1
#
_entry.id   AF-A0A9J6ED86-F1
#
_cell.length_a   1.000
_cell.length_b   1.000
_cell.length_c   1.000
_cell.angle_alpha   90.00
_cell.angle_beta   90.00
_cell.angle_gamma   90.00
#
_symmetry.space_group_name_H-M   'P 1'
#
loop_
_entity.id
_entity.type
_entity.pdbx_description
1 polymer ?
#
loop_
_entity_poly.entity_id
_entity_poly.type
_entity_poly.pdbx_seq_one_letter_code
_entity_poly.pdbx_strand_id
1 'polypeptide(L)'
;MAAFAALAELLSSDESTSSSSSSSSDDEDFEERQALCEAFFRETFSESHRERPKILGFIENVARLYTDEQFRQDFRVSRRVAETLIRGFEGSRHYPCSDRGGSPSKTAEEHILVFLW
;
A
#
# COMPACT_ATOMS: atom_id res chain seq x y z
N MET A 1 12.76 3.26 -22.95
CA MET A 1 12.12 4.29 -23.81
C MET A 1 11.22 3.69 -24.90
N ALA A 2 11.43 2.46 -25.38
CA ALA A 2 10.55 1.83 -26.38
C ALA A 2 9.12 1.54 -25.88
N ALA A 3 8.96 1.13 -24.61
CA ALA A 3 7.65 0.79 -24.03
C ALA A 3 6.66 1.97 -23.97
N PHE A 4 7.16 3.21 -23.85
CA PHE A 4 6.31 4.40 -23.82
C PHE A 4 5.72 4.72 -25.20
N ALA A 5 6.40 4.33 -26.29
CA ALA A 5 5.93 4.52 -27.66
C ALA A 5 4.79 3.54 -28.00
N ALA A 6 4.86 2.30 -27.53
CA ALA A 6 3.79 1.30 -27.72
C ALA A 6 2.48 1.71 -27.01
N LEU A 7 2.58 2.33 -25.83
CA LEU A 7 1.44 2.91 -25.11
C LEU A 7 0.79 4.07 -25.87
N ALA A 8 1.58 4.89 -26.58
CA ALA A 8 1.08 6.01 -27.38
C ALA A 8 0.40 5.57 -28.68
N GLU A 9 0.83 4.46 -29.29
CA GLU A 9 0.13 3.85 -30.44
C GLU A 9 -1.23 3.27 -30.05
N LEU A 10 -1.34 2.62 -28.89
CA LEU A 10 -2.61 2.06 -28.41
C LEU A 10 -3.66 3.14 -28.12
N LEU A 11 -3.23 4.30 -27.61
CA LEU A 11 -4.12 5.44 -27.33
C LEU A 11 -4.49 6.29 -28.55
N SER A 12 -3.76 6.17 -29.66
CA SER A 12 -4.04 6.96 -30.89
C SER A 12 -5.01 6.26 -31.86
N SER A 13 -5.44 5.03 -31.56
CA SER A 13 -6.29 4.23 -32.46
C SER A 13 -7.80 4.39 -32.22
N ASP A 14 -8.22 5.31 -31.35
CA ASP A 14 -9.61 5.50 -30.92
C ASP A 14 -10.30 6.69 -31.61
N GLU A 15 -10.18 6.82 -32.94
CA GLU A 15 -10.96 7.82 -33.69
C GLU A 15 -11.52 7.19 -34.98
N SER A 16 -12.77 6.71 -34.88
CA SER A 16 -13.76 6.48 -35.95
C SER A 16 -13.62 5.26 -36.87
N THR A 17 -14.46 4.23 -36.65
CA THR A 17 -15.38 3.72 -37.71
C THR A 17 -16.46 2.76 -37.18
N SER A 18 -17.72 3.16 -37.37
CA SER A 18 -18.97 2.37 -37.50
C SER A 18 -19.12 1.06 -36.71
N SER A 19 -20.02 1.12 -35.73
CA SER A 19 -20.60 -0.03 -35.02
C SER A 19 -21.32 -0.99 -35.98
N SER A 20 -20.70 -2.13 -36.26
CA SER A 20 -21.40 -3.35 -36.68
C SER A 20 -21.05 -4.45 -35.68
N SER A 21 -22.03 -4.77 -34.83
CA SER A 21 -22.02 -5.88 -33.91
C SER A 21 -21.98 -7.20 -34.68
N SER A 22 -20.81 -7.85 -34.71
CA SER A 22 -20.65 -9.24 -35.11
C SER A 22 -19.76 -9.93 -34.07
N SER A 23 -20.41 -10.68 -33.19
CA SER A 23 -19.78 -11.60 -32.25
C SER A 23 -19.19 -12.76 -33.06
N SER A 24 -17.88 -12.72 -33.27
CA SER A 24 -17.07 -13.84 -33.72
C SER A 24 -15.97 -14.02 -32.69
N SER A 25 -15.97 -15.18 -32.05
CA SER A 25 -14.98 -15.58 -31.04
C SER A 25 -13.66 -15.79 -31.76
N ASP A 26 -12.87 -14.72 -31.91
CA ASP A 26 -11.44 -14.82 -32.23
C ASP A 26 -10.70 -15.14 -30.94
N ASP A 27 -10.68 -16.43 -30.60
CA ASP A 27 -9.96 -16.96 -29.44
C ASP A 27 -8.43 -16.86 -29.61
N GLU A 28 -7.92 -16.49 -30.79
CA GLU A 28 -6.49 -16.37 -31.07
C GLU A 28 -5.87 -15.05 -30.57
N ASP A 29 -6.64 -13.95 -30.53
CA ASP A 29 -6.16 -12.64 -30.05
C ASP A 29 -6.14 -12.53 -28.51
N PHE A 30 -6.89 -13.38 -27.82
CA PHE A 30 -6.98 -13.37 -26.36
C PHE A 30 -5.71 -13.93 -25.71
N GLU A 31 -5.18 -15.03 -26.23
CA GLU A 31 -3.96 -15.64 -25.71
C GLU A 31 -2.73 -14.74 -25.94
N GLU A 32 -2.64 -14.06 -27.09
CA GLU A 32 -1.52 -13.15 -27.36
C GLU A 32 -1.55 -11.93 -26.42
N ARG A 33 -2.73 -11.35 -26.17
CA ARG A 33 -2.89 -10.27 -25.19
C ARG A 33 -2.56 -10.72 -23.77
N GLN A 34 -2.93 -11.94 -23.40
CA GLN A 34 -2.61 -12.50 -22.09
C GLN A 34 -1.09 -12.71 -21.94
N ALA A 35 -0.42 -13.26 -22.96
CA ALA A 35 1.02 -13.46 -22.97
C ALA A 35 1.79 -12.14 -22.90
N LEU A 36 1.32 -11.10 -23.58
CA LEU A 36 1.90 -9.76 -23.50
C LEU A 36 1.71 -9.13 -22.12
N CYS A 37 0.52 -9.26 -21.51
CA CYS A 37 0.29 -8.79 -20.14
C CYS A 37 1.21 -9.51 -19.13
N GLU A 38 1.38 -10.83 -19.28
CA GLU A 38 2.26 -11.60 -18.40
C GLU A 38 3.74 -11.25 -18.61
N ALA A 39 4.16 -11.06 -19.87
CA ALA A 39 5.52 -10.60 -20.19
C ALA A 39 5.79 -9.20 -19.63
N PHE A 40 4.84 -8.28 -19.75
CA PHE A 40 4.93 -6.93 -19.20
C PHE A 40 4.96 -6.94 -17.66
N PHE A 41 4.11 -7.74 -17.02
CA PHE A 41 4.12 -7.89 -15.57
C PHE A 41 5.46 -8.45 -15.10
N ARG A 42 5.96 -9.50 -15.76
CA ARG A 42 7.28 -10.03 -15.46
C ARG A 42 8.36 -8.99 -15.68
N GLU A 43 8.43 -8.29 -16.80
CA GLU A 43 9.44 -7.25 -17.04
C GLU A 43 9.40 -6.16 -15.96
N THR A 44 8.21 -5.64 -15.67
CA THR A 44 8.00 -4.53 -14.73
C THR A 44 8.26 -4.94 -13.27
N PHE A 45 7.91 -6.16 -12.88
CA PHE A 45 8.00 -6.65 -11.51
C PHE A 45 9.12 -7.69 -11.29
N SER A 46 9.97 -7.96 -12.31
CA SER A 46 11.14 -8.87 -12.23
C SER A 46 12.37 -8.24 -11.63
N GLU A 47 12.37 -6.92 -11.40
CA GLU A 47 13.38 -6.30 -10.56
C GLU A 47 13.28 -6.97 -9.19
N SER A 48 14.20 -7.91 -8.94
CA SER A 48 14.35 -8.69 -7.71
C SER A 48 13.87 -7.85 -6.54
N HIS A 49 12.66 -8.12 -6.06
CA HIS A 49 12.11 -7.44 -4.91
C HIS A 49 13.14 -7.63 -3.81
N ARG A 50 13.95 -6.60 -3.55
CA ARG A 50 14.95 -6.67 -2.49
C ARG A 50 14.13 -6.91 -1.25
N GLU A 51 14.25 -8.11 -0.66
CA GLU A 51 13.53 -8.46 0.55
C GLU A 51 13.93 -7.45 1.61
N ARG A 52 13.09 -6.43 1.82
CA ARG A 52 13.28 -5.48 2.88
C ARG A 52 12.80 -6.19 4.15
N PRO A 53 13.68 -6.46 5.12
CA PRO A 53 13.27 -7.11 6.34
C PRO A 53 12.15 -6.28 6.97
N LYS A 54 10.99 -6.90 7.18
CA LYS A 54 9.89 -6.25 7.89
C LYS A 54 10.35 -6.01 9.31
N ILE A 55 10.29 -4.77 9.77
CA ILE A 55 10.56 -4.44 11.16
C ILE A 55 9.36 -4.92 11.98
N LEU A 56 9.54 -6.04 12.68
CA LEU A 56 8.53 -6.60 13.58
C LEU A 56 8.71 -6.03 14.98
N GLY A 57 7.61 -5.68 15.64
CA GLY A 57 7.62 -5.20 17.01
C GLY A 57 8.36 -3.88 17.21
N PHE A 58 8.36 -2.96 16.23
CA PHE A 58 9.04 -1.67 16.34
C PHE A 58 8.69 -0.90 17.62
N ILE A 59 7.41 -0.90 18.01
CA ILE A 59 6.96 -0.19 19.20
C ILE A 59 7.61 -0.78 20.46
N GLU A 60 7.53 -2.09 20.61
CA GLU A 60 8.05 -2.80 21.79
C GLU A 60 9.57 -2.78 21.86
N ASN A 61 10.23 -2.99 20.72
CA ASN A 61 11.67 -3.23 20.63
C ASN A 61 12.49 -1.96 20.37
N VAL A 62 11.85 -0.86 19.94
CA VAL A 62 12.55 0.37 19.55
C VAL A 62 11.92 1.59 20.21
N ALA A 63 10.64 1.89 19.93
CA ALA A 63 10.01 3.13 20.39
C ALA A 63 9.94 3.24 21.93
N ARG A 64 9.71 2.11 22.63
CA ARG A 64 9.72 2.07 24.10
C ARG A 64 11.12 2.22 24.71
N LEU A 65 12.18 1.89 23.96
CA LEU A 65 13.57 2.00 24.41
C LEU A 65 14.20 3.37 24.13
N TYR A 66 13.57 4.21 23.31
CA TYR A 66 14.06 5.56 23.02
C TYR A 66 14.16 6.44 24.26
N THR A 67 15.22 7.23 24.33
CA THR A 67 15.26 8.38 25.23
C THR A 67 14.22 9.42 24.81
N ASP A 68 13.86 10.35 25.70
CA ASP A 68 12.89 11.39 25.38
C ASP A 68 13.34 12.27 24.20
N GLU A 69 14.65 12.50 24.05
CA GLU A 69 15.21 13.22 22.91
C GLU A 69 15.02 12.47 21.60
N GLN A 70 15.35 11.16 21.59
CA GLN A 70 15.19 10.30 20.42
C GLN A 70 13.71 10.17 20.03
N PHE A 71 12.86 9.95 21.03
CA PHE A 71 11.41 9.87 20.83
C PHE A 71 10.87 11.16 20.22
N ARG A 72 11.30 12.32 20.72
CA ARG A 72 10.87 13.62 20.18
C ARG A 72 11.41 13.88 18.78
N GLN A 73 12.59 13.39 18.43
CA GLN A 73 13.14 13.54 17.09
C GLN A 73 12.31 12.75 16.07
N ASP A 74 11.89 11.54 16.42
CA ASP A 74 11.18 10.65 15.50
C ASP A 74 9.68 10.92 15.43
N PHE A 75 9.03 11.16 16.58
CA PHE A 75 7.57 11.38 16.68
C PHE A 75 7.17 12.86 16.76
N ARG A 76 8.14 13.78 16.73
CA ARG A 76 7.96 15.26 16.76
C ARG A 76 7.23 15.81 18.00
N VAL A 77 6.90 14.97 18.97
CA VAL A 77 6.24 15.33 20.23
C VAL A 77 6.96 14.69 21.41
N SER A 78 6.78 15.23 22.61
CA SER A 78 7.33 14.60 23.81
C SER A 78 6.58 13.31 24.16
N ARG A 79 7.27 12.36 24.79
CA ARG A 79 6.71 11.07 25.25
C ARG A 79 5.44 11.27 26.09
N ARG A 80 5.48 12.20 27.05
CA ARG A 80 4.34 12.55 27.91
C ARG A 80 3.11 13.03 27.12
N VAL A 81 3.32 13.79 26.04
CA VAL A 81 2.22 14.25 25.19
C VAL A 81 1.65 13.08 24.38
N ALA A 82 2.51 12.23 23.82
CA ALA A 82 2.08 11.02 23.11
C ALA A 82 1.23 10.10 24.02
N GLU A 83 1.67 9.84 25.26
CA GLU A 83 0.91 9.06 26.25
C GLU A 83 -0.46 9.68 26.56
N THR A 84 -0.53 11.01 26.63
CA THR A 84 -1.80 11.72 26.85
C THR A 84 -2.75 11.54 25.67
N LEU A 85 -2.23 11.60 24.43
CA LEU A 85 -2.99 11.36 23.22
C LEU A 85 -3.48 9.92 23.13
N ILE A 86 -2.63 8.94 23.47
CA ILE A 86 -2.98 7.51 23.49
C ILE A 86 -4.16 7.27 24.43
N ARG A 87 -4.07 7.74 25.67
CA ARG A 87 -5.16 7.56 26.65
C ARG A 87 -6.45 8.28 26.23
N GLY A 88 -6.32 9.47 25.63
CA GLY A 88 -7.47 10.21 25.11
C GLY A 88 -8.14 9.51 23.94
N PHE A 89 -7.35 8.91 23.05
CA PHE A 89 -7.84 8.15 21.91
C PHE A 89 -8.52 6.85 22.34
N GLU A 90 -7.89 6.08 23.22
CA GLU A 90 -8.42 4.83 23.77
C GLU A 90 -9.81 5.00 24.41
N GLY A 91 -10.01 6.09 25.18
CA GLY A 91 -11.30 6.42 25.78
C GLY A 91 -12.31 7.08 24.83
N SER A 92 -11.94 7.36 23.58
CA SER A 92 -12.82 8.03 22.63
C SER A 92 -13.76 7.06 21.93
N ARG A 93 -14.91 7.56 21.48
CA ARG A 93 -15.82 6.80 20.59
C ARG A 93 -15.20 6.36 19.26
N HIS A 94 -14.03 6.89 18.93
CA HIS A 94 -13.33 6.65 17.68
C HIS A 94 -12.35 5.48 17.77
N TYR A 95 -12.07 4.97 18.97
CA TYR A 95 -11.24 3.77 19.14
C TYR A 95 -12.03 2.53 18.72
N PRO A 96 -11.58 1.77 17.70
CA PRO A 96 -12.29 0.58 17.24
C PRO A 96 -12.19 -0.55 18.28
N CYS A 97 -13.23 -0.69 19.11
CA CYS A 97 -13.36 -1.74 20.11
C CYS A 97 -14.15 -2.96 19.58
N SER A 98 -13.83 -3.43 18.37
CA SER A 98 -14.63 -4.46 17.70
C SER A 98 -13.76 -5.58 17.13
N ASP A 99 -13.75 -6.74 17.80
CA ASP A 99 -13.16 -8.01 17.36
C ASP A 99 -13.96 -8.69 16.23
N ARG A 100 -14.45 -7.91 15.26
CA ARG A 100 -15.17 -8.43 14.09
C ARG A 100 -14.18 -8.90 13.02
N GLY A 101 -13.47 -10.00 13.34
CA GLY A 101 -12.93 -11.01 12.42
C GLY A 101 -11.66 -10.69 11.63
N GLY A 102 -10.72 -11.66 11.63
CA GLY A 102 -9.60 -11.80 10.67
C GLY A 102 -8.21 -11.47 11.20
N SER A 103 -8.07 -10.43 12.02
CA SER A 103 -6.80 -10.00 12.59
C SER A 103 -6.99 -9.44 14.00
N PRO A 104 -5.99 -9.56 14.90
CA PRO A 104 -6.04 -8.90 16.19
C PRO A 104 -6.20 -7.39 16.00
N SER A 105 -7.07 -6.77 16.82
CA SER A 105 -7.22 -5.32 16.81
C SER A 105 -5.91 -4.65 17.22
N LYS A 106 -5.58 -3.55 16.54
CA LYS A 106 -4.41 -2.75 16.87
C LYS A 106 -4.62 -2.00 18.18
N THR A 107 -3.54 -1.82 18.93
CA THR A 107 -3.59 -1.07 20.18
C THR A 107 -3.77 0.43 19.92
N ALA A 108 -4.34 1.17 20.88
CA ALA A 108 -4.41 2.63 20.79
C ALA A 108 -3.02 3.27 20.62
N GLU A 109 -1.99 2.69 21.25
CA GLU A 109 -0.59 3.06 21.09
C GLU A 109 -0.14 2.95 19.62
N GLU A 110 -0.40 1.81 18.97
CA GLU A 110 -0.08 1.62 17.55
C GLU A 110 -0.71 2.66 16.63
N HIS A 111 -1.99 2.95 16.84
CA HIS A 111 -2.70 3.95 16.05
C HIS A 111 -2.09 5.34 16.17
N ILE A 112 -1.77 5.76 17.39
CA ILE A 112 -1.24 7.11 17.65
C ILE A 112 0.22 7.21 17.21
N LEU A 113 1.06 6.21 17.49
CA LEU A 113 2.47 6.26 17.09
C LEU A 113 2.65 6.25 15.58
N VAL A 114 1.84 5.48 14.83
CA VAL A 114 1.86 5.53 13.36
C VAL A 114 1.39 6.88 12.82
N PHE A 115 0.47 7.55 13.51
CA PHE A 115 0.02 8.89 13.12
C PHE A 115 1.09 9.97 13.38
N LEU A 116 1.91 9.80 14.41
CA LEU A 116 2.92 10.78 14.83
C LEU A 116 4.26 10.63 14.10
N TRP A 117 4.57 9.44 13.58
CA TRP A 117 5.80 9.14 12.87
C TRP A 117 5.80 9.73 11.44
#